data_AF-A0A0S7ZX57-F1
#
_entry.id   AF-A0A0S7ZX57-F1
#
_cell.length_a   1.000
_cell.length_b   1.000
_cell.length_c   1.000
_cell.angle_alpha   90.00
_cell.angle_beta   90.00
_cell.angle_gamma   90.00
#
_symmetry.space_group_name_H-M   'P 1'
#
loop_
_entity.id
_entity.type
_entity.pdbx_description
1 polymer ?
#
loop_
_entity_poly.entity_id
_entity_poly.type
_entity_poly.pdbx_seq_one_letter_code
_entity_poly.pdbx_strand_id
1 'polypeptide(L)'
;MIKKQGNPLTTILSEIKTALHNLLKTGQETIIDLNNIPCDEECEDRLKEILGKGEVSATLTIFGCDQIQETNIHGVWWVRHINNTGAILTKSIYISYVPSILPA
;
A
#
# COMPACT_ATOMS: atom_id res chain seq x y z
N MET A 1 30.10 12.37 3.26
CA MET A 1 28.96 12.95 4.01
C MET A 1 27.73 12.11 3.71
N ILE A 2 27.46 11.08 4.52
CA ILE A 2 26.32 10.16 4.31
C ILE A 2 25.11 10.82 4.97
N LYS A 3 24.12 11.25 4.18
CA LYS A 3 22.84 11.75 4.72
C LYS A 3 22.25 10.63 5.59
N LYS A 4 21.90 10.92 6.85
CA LYS A 4 21.05 10.04 7.66
C LYS A 4 19.74 9.86 6.89
N GLN A 5 19.61 8.77 6.14
CA GLN A 5 18.33 8.36 5.59
C GLN A 5 17.41 8.05 6.79
N GLY A 6 16.26 8.73 6.85
CA GLY A 6 15.25 8.48 7.87
C GLY A 6 14.77 7.02 7.79
N ASN A 7 14.32 6.47 8.92
CA ASN A 7 13.83 5.10 8.97
C ASN A 7 12.70 4.91 7.92
N PRO A 8 12.83 3.96 6.96
CA PRO A 8 11.87 3.78 5.87
C PRO A 8 10.44 3.55 6.38
N LEU A 9 10.29 2.81 7.48
CA LEU A 9 9.00 2.56 8.12
C LEU A 9 8.33 3.87 8.56
N THR A 10 9.09 4.77 9.19
CA THR A 10 8.55 6.08 9.63
C THR A 10 8.18 6.97 8.45
N THR A 11 8.93 6.88 7.35
CA THR A 11 8.62 7.60 6.10
C THR A 11 7.28 7.13 5.55
N ILE A 12 7.10 5.82 5.39
CA ILE A 12 5.86 5.22 4.85
C ILE A 12 4.67 5.59 5.74
N LEU A 13 4.78 5.43 7.06
CA LEU A 13 3.68 5.75 7.98
C LEU A 13 3.32 7.24 7.98
N SER A 14 4.31 8.12 7.86
CA SER A 14 4.07 9.57 7.74
C SER A 14 3.38 9.93 6.43
N GLU A 15 3.72 9.24 5.34
CA GLU A 15 3.11 9.41 4.03
C GLU A 15 1.66 8.92 4.03
N ILE A 16 1.39 7.73 4.60
CA ILE A 16 0.04 7.20 4.81
C ILE A 16 -0.82 8.18 5.61
N LYS A 17 -0.30 8.70 6.73
CA LYS A 17 -1.00 9.69 7.55
C LYS A 17 -1.33 10.96 6.76
N THR A 18 -0.40 11.43 5.94
CA THR A 18 -0.61 12.63 5.11
C THR A 18 -1.66 12.38 4.04
N ALA A 19 -1.57 11.24 3.36
CA ALA A 19 -2.51 10.82 2.33
C ALA A 19 -3.93 10.61 2.88
N LEU A 20 -4.08 10.05 4.09
CA LEU A 20 -5.39 9.91 4.75
C LEU A 20 -6.03 11.28 5.03
N HIS A 21 -5.26 12.25 5.50
CA HIS A 21 -5.77 13.61 5.68
C HIS A 21 -6.21 14.23 4.34
N ASN A 22 -5.49 13.94 3.25
CA ASN A 22 -5.87 14.41 1.92
C ASN A 22 -7.15 13.72 1.44
N LEU A 23 -7.28 12.40 1.62
CA LEU A 23 -8.49 11.65 1.28
C LEU A 23 -9.74 12.23 1.98
N LEU A 24 -9.64 12.54 3.27
CA LEU A 24 -10.74 13.13 4.02
C LEU A 24 -11.09 14.55 3.55
N LYS A 25 -10.11 15.32 3.07
CA LYS A 25 -10.31 16.71 2.62
C LYS A 25 -10.81 16.81 1.19
N THR A 26 -10.30 15.97 0.29
CA THR A 26 -10.49 16.12 -1.16
C THR A 26 -11.23 14.95 -1.80
N GLY A 27 -11.33 13.81 -1.11
CA GLY A 27 -11.84 12.56 -1.67
C GLY A 27 -10.91 11.92 -2.71
N GLN A 28 -9.71 12.45 -2.93
CA GLN A 28 -8.79 11.94 -3.95
C GLN A 28 -7.95 10.79 -3.41
N GLU A 29 -7.85 9.72 -4.22
CA GLU A 29 -6.98 8.60 -3.94
C GLU A 29 -5.51 8.99 -4.03
N THR A 30 -4.69 8.41 -3.14
CA THR A 30 -3.23 8.49 -3.22
C THR A 30 -2.66 7.08 -3.27
N ILE A 31 -1.63 6.87 -4.10
CA ILE A 31 -0.93 5.60 -4.23
C ILE A 31 0.52 5.81 -3.79
N ILE A 32 0.96 5.02 -2.82
CA ILE A 32 2.35 5.00 -2.33
C ILE A 32 3.02 3.75 -2.92
N ASP A 33 3.99 3.95 -3.82
CA ASP A 33 4.75 2.85 -4.42
C ASP A 33 5.89 2.42 -3.50
N LEU A 34 5.76 1.24 -2.90
CA LEU A 34 6.74 0.72 -1.95
C LEU A 34 8.05 0.31 -2.64
N ASN A 35 8.05 0.09 -3.95
CA ASN A 35 9.26 -0.32 -4.70
C ASN A 35 10.26 0.82 -4.84
N ASN A 36 9.80 2.07 -4.69
CA ASN A 36 10.63 3.27 -4.71
C ASN A 36 11.16 3.68 -3.32
N ILE A 37 10.83 2.90 -2.29
CA ILE A 37 11.27 3.15 -0.90
C ILE A 37 12.26 2.03 -0.52
N PRO A 38 13.43 2.35 0.07
CA PRO A 38 14.40 1.35 0.50
C PRO A 38 13.91 0.64 1.78
N CYS A 39 12.89 -0.19 1.64
CA CYS A 39 12.30 -1.02 2.68
C CYS A 39 12.63 -2.48 2.36
N ASP A 40 13.44 -3.09 3.22
CA ASP A 40 13.76 -4.52 3.16
C ASP A 40 12.60 -5.38 3.69
N GLU A 41 12.80 -6.69 3.71
CA GLU A 41 11.77 -7.65 4.15
C GLU A 41 11.36 -7.43 5.61
N GLU A 42 12.30 -7.15 6.51
CA GLU A 42 12.00 -6.85 7.92
C GLU A 42 11.16 -5.57 8.06
N CYS A 43 11.53 -4.52 7.33
CA CYS A 43 10.74 -3.28 7.26
C CYS A 43 9.32 -3.55 6.74
N GLU A 44 9.17 -4.37 5.71
CA GLU A 44 7.86 -4.71 5.14
C GLU A 44 7.00 -5.51 6.11
N ASP A 45 7.57 -6.49 6.79
CA ASP A 45 6.85 -7.31 7.76
C ASP A 45 6.41 -6.50 8.98
N ARG A 46 7.26 -5.58 9.44
CA ARG A 46 6.88 -4.59 10.46
C ARG A 46 5.76 -3.67 9.98
N LEU A 47 5.80 -3.24 8.73
CA LEU A 47 4.74 -2.42 8.15
C LEU A 47 3.41 -3.20 8.12
N LYS A 48 3.42 -4.47 7.69
CA LYS A 48 2.23 -5.34 7.71
C LYS A 48 1.70 -5.56 9.13
N GLU A 49 2.58 -5.77 10.10
CA GLU A 49 2.21 -5.92 11.52
C GLU A 49 1.50 -4.67 12.04
N ILE A 50 2.03 -3.49 11.74
CA ILE A 50 1.46 -2.20 12.17
C ILE A 50 0.12 -1.91 11.49
N LEU A 51 0.04 -2.10 10.17
CA LEU A 51 -1.19 -1.83 9.42
C LEU A 51 -2.27 -2.88 9.71
N GLY A 52 -1.86 -4.11 10.00
CA GLY A 52 -2.76 -5.23 10.23
C GLY A 52 -3.53 -5.66 8.97
N LYS A 53 -4.47 -6.58 9.16
CA LYS A 53 -5.33 -7.10 8.10
C LYS A 53 -6.78 -6.79 8.44
N GLY A 54 -7.43 -6.01 7.59
CA GLY A 54 -8.84 -5.66 7.68
C GLY A 54 -9.76 -6.72 7.10
N GLU A 55 -11.02 -6.35 6.97
CA GLU A 55 -12.12 -7.26 6.64
C GLU A 55 -12.22 -7.52 5.13
N VAL A 56 -11.95 -6.51 4.31
CA VAL A 56 -12.19 -6.57 2.87
C VAL A 56 -10.96 -7.07 2.13
N SER A 57 -11.17 -8.01 1.20
CA SER A 57 -10.16 -8.45 0.26
C SER A 57 -10.78 -8.67 -1.11
N ALA A 58 -10.00 -8.43 -2.16
CA ALA A 58 -10.39 -8.64 -3.54
C ALA A 58 -9.22 -9.21 -4.34
N THR A 59 -9.55 -9.92 -5.42
CA THR A 59 -8.57 -10.42 -6.39
C THR A 59 -9.05 -10.05 -7.78
N LEU A 60 -8.22 -9.34 -8.53
CA LEU A 60 -8.49 -8.97 -9.92
C LEU A 60 -7.59 -9.80 -10.83
N THR A 61 -8.17 -10.54 -11.77
CA THR A 61 -7.43 -11.44 -12.68
C THR A 61 -7.26 -10.89 -14.09
N ILE A 62 -7.52 -9.60 -14.30
CA ILE A 62 -7.48 -8.96 -15.61
C ILE A 62 -6.08 -8.36 -15.81
N PHE A 63 -5.37 -8.75 -16.87
CA PHE A 63 -3.98 -8.34 -17.18
C PHE A 63 -2.92 -8.74 -16.12
N GLY A 64 -3.16 -9.81 -15.37
CA GLY A 64 -2.32 -10.26 -14.26
C GLY A 64 -3.20 -10.67 -13.08
N CYS A 65 -2.60 -10.81 -11.89
CA CYS A 65 -3.33 -11.06 -10.66
C CYS A 65 -3.00 -9.95 -9.65
N ASP A 66 -3.94 -9.03 -9.43
CA ASP A 66 -3.83 -8.08 -8.33
C ASP A 66 -4.51 -8.63 -7.08
N GLN A 67 -3.77 -8.66 -5.98
CA GLN A 67 -4.31 -8.93 -4.66
C GLN A 67 -4.46 -7.63 -3.91
N ILE A 68 -5.69 -7.32 -3.51
CA ILE A 68 -6.07 -6.08 -2.86
C ILE A 68 -6.61 -6.44 -1.49
N GLN A 69 -6.01 -5.91 -0.42
CA GLN A 69 -6.36 -6.25 0.95
C GLN A 69 -6.49 -4.97 1.78
N GLU A 70 -7.65 -4.75 2.37
CA GLU A 70 -7.81 -3.67 3.36
C GLU A 70 -6.97 -3.99 4.59
N THR A 71 -6.40 -2.96 5.21
CA THR A 71 -5.70 -3.08 6.49
C THR A 71 -6.67 -2.84 7.65
N ASN A 72 -6.21 -2.90 8.91
CA ASN A 72 -7.05 -2.50 10.05
C ASN A 72 -7.28 -0.98 10.13
N ILE A 73 -6.65 -0.20 9.25
CA ILE A 73 -6.87 1.22 9.11
C ILE A 73 -7.78 1.44 7.90
N HIS A 74 -9.00 1.93 8.15
CA HIS A 74 -9.97 2.18 7.10
C HIS A 74 -9.43 3.11 6.02
N GLY A 75 -9.69 2.74 4.78
CA GLY A 75 -9.22 3.45 3.61
C GLY A 75 -7.74 3.26 3.30
N VAL A 76 -7.04 2.35 3.98
CA VAL A 76 -5.66 1.96 3.67
C VAL A 76 -5.65 0.52 3.16
N TRP A 77 -5.13 0.33 1.96
CA TRP A 77 -5.18 -0.93 1.24
C TRP A 77 -3.79 -1.36 0.80
N TRP A 78 -3.44 -2.61 1.07
CA TRP A 78 -2.25 -3.25 0.55
C TRP A 78 -2.55 -3.88 -0.80
N VAL A 79 -1.84 -3.44 -1.84
CA VAL A 79 -2.02 -3.95 -3.21
C VAL A 79 -0.73 -4.59 -3.70
N ARG A 80 -0.85 -5.81 -4.21
CA ARG A 80 0.25 -6.55 -4.87
C ARG A 80 -0.15 -6.87 -6.29
N HIS A 81 0.67 -6.47 -7.24
CA HIS A 81 0.57 -6.93 -8.62
C HIS A 81 1.42 -8.17 -8.80
N ILE A 82 0.80 -9.27 -9.20
CA ILE A 82 1.42 -10.57 -9.40
C ILE A 82 1.30 -10.95 -10.87
N ASN A 83 2.42 -11.36 -11.48
CA ASN A 83 2.40 -11.81 -12.86
C ASN A 83 1.86 -13.24 -13.01
N ASN A 84 1.77 -13.71 -14.25
CA ASN A 84 1.26 -15.05 -14.57
C ASN A 84 2.16 -16.20 -14.06
N THR A 85 3.38 -15.91 -13.57
CA THR A 85 4.28 -16.90 -12.98
C THR A 85 4.22 -16.92 -11.45
N GLY A 86 3.36 -16.10 -10.84
CA GLY A 86 3.25 -15.99 -9.37
C GLY A 86 4.28 -15.08 -8.72
N ALA A 87 5.09 -14.35 -9.50
CA ALA A 87 6.06 -13.41 -8.96
C ALA A 87 5.39 -12.05 -8.67
N ILE A 88 5.65 -11.50 -7.47
CA ILE A 88 5.22 -10.15 -7.11
C ILE A 88 6.07 -9.16 -7.93
N LEU A 89 5.42 -8.41 -8.81
CA LEU A 89 6.06 -7.39 -9.63
C LEU A 89 6.12 -6.05 -8.89
N THR A 90 5.02 -5.68 -8.24
CA THR A 90 4.92 -4.42 -7.50
C THR A 90 4.12 -4.60 -6.22
N LYS A 91 4.42 -3.72 -5.27
CA LYS A 91 3.76 -3.56 -3.98
C LYS A 91 3.46 -2.08 -3.78
N SER A 92 2.21 -1.76 -3.45
CA SER A 92 1.77 -0.38 -3.22
C SER A 92 0.76 -0.30 -2.09
N ILE A 93 0.67 0.86 -1.45
CA ILE A 93 -0.40 1.20 -0.51
C ILE A 93 -1.34 2.18 -1.19
N TYR A 94 -2.60 1.81 -1.31
CA TYR A 94 -3.66 2.69 -1.80
C TYR A 94 -4.36 3.33 -0.62
N ILE A 95 -4.59 4.64 -0.73
CA ILE A 95 -5.31 5.45 0.27
C ILE A 95 -6.58 5.97 -0.37
N SER A 96 -7.69 5.25 -0.18
CA SER A 96 -8.98 5.51 -0.82
C SER A 96 -10.13 4.84 -0.08
N TYR A 97 -11.35 5.34 -0.28
CA TYR A 97 -12.56 4.67 0.25
C TYR A 97 -12.78 3.30 -0.39
N VAL A 98 -12.58 3.23 -1.70
CA VAL A 98 -12.56 2.01 -2.50
C VAL A 98 -11.45 2.20 -3.54
N PRO A 99 -10.49 1.24 -3.67
CA PRO A 99 -9.41 1.34 -4.64
C PRO A 99 -9.93 1.53 -6.06
N SER A 100 -9.43 2.54 -6.78
CA SER A 100 -9.91 2.87 -8.14
C SER A 100 -9.64 1.78 -9.18
N ILE A 101 -8.73 0.85 -8.87
CA ILE A 101 -8.45 -0.34 -9.67
C ILE A 101 -9.59 -1.37 -9.64
N LEU A 102 -10.48 -1.31 -8.65
CA LEU A 102 -11.66 -2.15 -8.61
C LEU A 102 -12.71 -1.63 -9.59
N PRO A 103 -13.40 -2.52 -10.34
CA PRO A 103 -14.48 -2.11 -11.22
C PRO A 103 -15.67 -1.54 -10.42
N ALA A 104 -16.38 -0.60 -11.02
CA ALA A 104 -17.60 0.01 -10.48
C ALA A 104 -18.83 -0.88 -10.62
#